data_AF-A0A7S1Y518-F1
#
_entry.id   AF-A0A7S1Y518-F1
#
_cell.length_a   1.000
_cell.length_b   1.000
_cell.length_c   1.000
_cell.angle_alpha   90.00
_cell.angle_beta   90.00
_cell.angle_gamma   90.00
#
_symmetry.space_group_name_H-M   'P 1'
#
loop_
_entity.id
_entity.type
_entity.pdbx_description
1 polymer ?
#
loop_
_entity_poly.entity_id
_entity_poly.type
_entity_poly.pdbx_seq_one_letter_code
_entity_poly.pdbx_strand_id
1 'polypeptide(L)'
;SGPAVTRQSVVELVVQAMSKFVDSERLQKDGSYTLGEMAEHKVNGGTIVDHAVIDVLLAALTKHDVNLGVQEKGVYALGKLAWTQDDTFVVAVAEQGGFELIVRTMTRFGSSVRMQEICCECLAGLTLVVDSELAAAGHVCIEAVTRAMSKFPENQSVQLEGGLILENLAERNAEEKIVGCEGIELLVQGMTTFPNDEQLQENDCKALARLMFWNDETTTAVAREGAIEVIVRAMLKFGSNEHIQESGCDALATATMTSNMQTEAVTAVARLEGVQLVTEAMANFENNEHIQEEGCTVLGQMASITGRGAAIGRRKGIELILGAMSNFGDSEGVQWRACCALEELVVNDTNAVAIGSQRGIALLVAAITNFETSEDIRIAACGVLRELARGRSTIAGDLDGVDVAPVYKRRRVCLQSGQRNSYFRT
;
A
#
# COMPACT_ATOMS: atom_id res chain seq x y z
N SER A 1 42.42 30.10 35.17
CA SER A 1 41.15 30.40 34.47
C SER A 1 41.47 30.89 33.07
N GLY A 2 41.69 29.96 32.13
CA GLY A 2 41.62 30.29 30.70
C GLY A 2 40.17 30.09 30.25
N PRO A 3 39.64 30.89 29.31
CA PRO A 3 38.29 30.68 28.82
C PRO A 3 38.24 29.31 28.13
N ALA A 4 37.29 28.47 28.56
CA ALA A 4 36.94 27.28 27.82
C ALA A 4 36.35 27.76 26.49
N VAL A 5 37.16 27.75 25.44
CA VAL A 5 36.68 27.96 24.08
C VAL A 5 35.84 26.73 23.77
N THR A 6 34.52 26.85 23.90
CA THR A 6 33.57 25.91 23.30
C THR A 6 33.93 25.84 21.83
N ARG A 7 34.47 24.70 21.38
CA ARG A 7 34.78 24.48 19.97
C ARG A 7 33.47 24.51 19.21
N GLN A 8 33.28 25.59 18.47
CA GLN A 8 32.14 25.76 17.58
C GLN A 8 32.10 24.58 16.60
N SER A 9 30.92 23.99 16.42
CA SER A 9 30.78 22.87 15.49
C SER A 9 30.95 23.35 14.05
N VAL A 10 31.36 22.47 13.15
CA VAL A 10 31.45 22.81 11.72
C VAL A 10 30.09 23.24 11.17
N VAL A 11 29.00 22.62 11.64
CA VAL A 11 27.63 23.00 11.26
C VAL A 11 27.33 24.43 11.69
N GLU A 12 27.62 24.80 12.94
CA GLU A 12 27.40 26.16 13.46
C GLU A 12 28.18 27.22 12.65
N LEU A 13 29.41 26.90 12.22
CA LEU A 13 30.21 27.80 11.39
C LEU A 13 29.60 27.99 10.00
N VAL A 14 29.10 26.91 9.38
CA VAL A 14 28.44 26.97 8.07
C VAL A 14 27.13 27.76 8.17
N VAL A 15 26.30 27.48 9.17
CA VAL A 15 25.05 28.22 9.43
C VAL A 15 25.34 29.70 9.65
N GLN A 16 26.32 30.06 10.49
CA GLN A 16 26.69 31.46 10.70
C GLN A 16 27.21 32.14 9.43
N ALA A 17 28.01 31.45 8.62
CA ALA A 17 28.50 32.00 7.35
C ALA A 17 27.34 32.27 6.39
N MET A 18 26.43 31.32 6.22
CA MET A 18 25.25 31.49 5.37
C MET A 18 24.34 32.62 5.89
N SER A 19 24.08 32.68 7.20
CA SER A 19 23.27 33.75 7.81
C SER A 19 23.91 35.13 7.73
N LYS A 20 25.25 35.21 7.70
CA LYS A 20 25.97 36.50 7.58
C LYS A 20 26.04 37.00 6.15
N PHE A 21 26.18 36.11 5.17
CA PHE A 21 26.35 36.46 3.76
C PHE A 21 25.15 35.99 2.94
N VAL A 22 23.97 36.42 3.35
CA VAL A 22 22.67 36.03 2.75
C VAL A 22 22.61 36.35 1.26
N ASP A 23 23.24 37.42 0.79
CA ASP A 23 23.22 37.81 -0.63
C ASP A 23 24.21 37.02 -1.52
N SER A 24 25.13 36.24 -0.95
CA SER A 24 26.15 35.52 -1.70
C SER A 24 25.62 34.19 -2.24
N GLU A 25 25.13 34.18 -3.48
CA GLU A 25 24.62 32.97 -4.15
C GLU A 25 25.59 31.79 -4.07
N ARG A 26 26.88 32.04 -4.29
CA ARG A 26 27.92 31.00 -4.23
C ARG A 26 28.04 30.42 -2.82
N LEU A 27 28.05 31.27 -1.79
CA LEU A 27 28.16 30.79 -0.42
C LEU A 27 26.89 30.07 0.01
N GLN A 28 25.70 30.56 -0.37
CA GLN A 28 24.44 29.88 -0.08
C GLN A 28 24.42 28.49 -0.72
N LYS A 29 24.78 28.39 -2.01
CA LYS A 29 24.87 27.11 -2.70
C LYS A 29 25.84 26.13 -2.04
N ASP A 30 27.10 26.56 -1.84
CA ASP A 30 28.15 25.69 -1.30
C ASP A 30 27.87 25.33 0.18
N GLY A 31 27.31 26.27 0.94
CA GLY A 31 26.88 26.07 2.33
C GLY A 31 25.72 25.08 2.44
N SER A 32 24.65 25.24 1.63
CA SER A 32 23.54 24.31 1.58
C SER A 32 24.00 22.89 1.26
N TYR A 33 24.85 22.73 0.24
CA TYR A 33 25.38 21.43 -0.12
C TYR A 33 26.18 20.81 1.02
N THR A 34 27.04 21.60 1.68
CA THR A 34 27.83 21.14 2.83
C THR A 34 26.93 20.66 3.97
N LEU A 35 25.86 21.39 4.29
CA LEU A 35 24.91 20.99 5.33
C LEU A 35 24.20 19.68 4.99
N GLY A 36 23.80 19.49 3.73
CA GLY A 36 23.18 18.25 3.26
C GLY A 36 24.09 17.02 3.41
N GLU A 37 25.35 17.13 3.00
CA GLU A 37 26.32 16.03 3.15
C GLU A 37 26.64 15.73 4.62
N MET A 38 26.58 16.73 5.49
CA MET A 38 26.78 16.55 6.92
C MET A 38 25.59 15.89 7.62
N ALA A 39 24.37 16.07 7.11
CA ALA A 39 23.16 15.44 7.63
C ALA A 39 23.20 13.90 7.49
N GLU A 40 23.81 13.40 6.42
CA GLU A 40 23.95 11.95 6.14
C GLU A 40 24.86 11.24 7.15
N HIS A 41 25.79 11.97 7.77
CA HIS A 41 26.75 11.44 8.72
C HIS A 41 26.43 11.96 10.12
N LYS A 42 25.61 11.21 10.90
CA LYS A 42 25.21 11.45 12.32
C LYS A 42 26.41 11.67 13.29
N VAL A 43 27.22 12.71 13.09
CA VAL A 43 28.49 12.92 13.80
C VAL A 43 28.41 14.06 14.80
N ASN A 44 27.41 14.94 14.73
CA ASN A 44 27.38 16.15 15.58
C ASN A 44 26.05 16.27 16.32
N GLY A 45 25.95 15.59 17.46
CA GLY A 45 24.74 15.58 18.28
C GLY A 45 24.28 16.96 18.74
N GLY A 46 22.95 17.14 18.76
CA GLY A 46 22.26 18.20 19.50
C GLY A 46 21.11 18.84 18.71
N THR A 47 19.89 18.66 19.21
CA THR A 47 18.58 19.13 18.73
C THR A 47 18.46 20.63 18.41
N ILE A 48 19.46 21.45 18.77
CA ILE A 48 19.52 22.89 18.46
C ILE A 48 20.09 23.13 17.06
N VAL A 49 20.88 22.18 16.54
CA VAL A 49 21.49 22.24 15.21
C VAL A 49 20.42 22.11 14.12
N ASP A 50 19.33 21.39 14.38
CA ASP A 50 18.35 21.05 13.34
C ASP A 50 17.50 22.25 12.93
N HIS A 51 16.92 22.99 13.88
CA HIS A 51 16.12 24.17 13.55
C HIS A 51 16.92 25.29 12.86
N ALA A 52 18.13 25.59 13.33
CA ALA A 52 18.96 26.63 12.73
C ALA A 52 19.45 26.26 11.31
N VAL A 53 19.64 24.97 11.04
CA VAL A 53 19.92 24.45 9.70
C VAL A 53 18.71 24.61 8.80
N ILE A 54 17.51 24.24 9.26
CA ILE A 54 16.27 24.44 8.49
C ILE A 54 16.08 25.92 8.17
N ASP A 55 16.16 26.80 9.18
CA ASP A 55 15.99 28.25 9.02
C ASP A 55 16.90 28.82 7.94
N VAL A 56 18.19 28.47 7.97
CA VAL A 56 19.16 29.02 7.02
C VAL A 56 18.98 28.47 5.61
N LEU A 57 18.57 27.19 5.48
CA LEU A 57 18.24 26.59 4.19
C LEU A 57 16.98 27.21 3.59
N LEU A 58 15.91 27.35 4.36
CA LEU A 58 14.66 27.98 3.92
C LEU A 58 14.87 29.46 3.59
N ALA A 59 15.69 30.19 4.35
CA ALA A 59 16.05 31.57 4.06
C ALA A 59 16.85 31.69 2.75
N ALA A 60 17.82 30.81 2.52
CA ALA A 60 18.59 30.78 1.29
C ALA A 60 17.70 30.52 0.06
N LEU A 61 16.83 29.50 0.15
CA LEU A 61 15.86 29.15 -0.89
C LEU A 61 14.84 30.26 -1.13
N THR A 62 14.42 30.97 -0.09
CA THR A 62 13.47 32.08 -0.23
C THR A 62 14.12 33.31 -0.86
N LYS A 63 15.34 33.64 -0.47
CA LYS A 63 16.08 34.81 -0.96
C LYS A 63 16.50 34.65 -2.42
N HIS A 64 16.96 33.46 -2.79
CA HIS A 64 17.51 33.16 -4.12
C HIS A 64 16.55 32.30 -4.94
N ASP A 65 15.28 32.69 -4.97
CA ASP A 65 14.15 31.95 -5.53
C ASP A 65 14.24 31.70 -7.05
N VAL A 66 15.11 32.42 -7.75
CA VAL A 66 15.39 32.28 -9.19
C VAL A 66 16.75 31.65 -9.50
N ASN A 67 17.62 31.45 -8.50
CA ASN A 67 18.94 30.89 -8.72
C ASN A 67 18.89 29.36 -8.68
N LEU A 68 18.93 28.73 -9.85
CA LEU A 68 18.85 27.27 -9.98
C LEU A 68 19.88 26.54 -9.09
N GLY A 69 21.11 27.04 -8.97
CA GLY A 69 22.15 26.38 -8.18
C GLY A 69 21.85 26.38 -6.69
N VAL A 70 21.42 27.52 -6.14
CA VAL A 70 21.02 27.62 -4.72
C VAL A 70 19.78 26.76 -4.46
N GLN A 71 18.81 26.77 -5.37
CA GLN A 71 17.59 25.96 -5.27
C GLN A 71 17.91 24.46 -5.27
N GLU A 72 18.70 23.99 -6.23
CA GLU A 72 19.10 22.59 -6.33
C GLU A 72 19.80 22.11 -5.05
N LYS A 73 20.80 22.86 -4.56
CA LYS A 73 21.56 22.45 -3.37
C LYS A 73 20.80 22.63 -2.06
N GLY A 74 19.94 23.63 -1.96
CA GLY A 74 19.09 23.85 -0.79
C GLY A 74 18.03 22.77 -0.65
N VAL A 75 17.29 22.44 -1.72
CA VAL A 75 16.27 21.37 -1.68
C VAL A 75 16.93 20.01 -1.50
N TYR A 76 18.08 19.75 -2.13
CA TYR A 76 18.84 18.52 -1.89
C TYR A 76 19.20 18.34 -0.41
N ALA A 77 19.68 19.41 0.25
CA ALA A 77 20.01 19.36 1.67
C ALA A 77 18.77 19.08 2.54
N LEU A 78 17.64 19.72 2.25
CA LEU A 78 16.37 19.44 2.93
C LEU A 78 15.91 18.00 2.71
N GLY A 79 16.05 17.47 1.49
CA GLY A 79 15.69 16.08 1.18
C GLY A 79 16.52 15.08 1.99
N LYS A 80 17.84 15.27 2.06
CA LYS A 80 18.72 14.44 2.89
C LYS A 80 18.30 14.42 4.36
N LEU A 81 17.85 15.56 4.88
CA LEU A 81 17.38 15.66 6.25
C LEU A 81 15.98 15.03 6.44
N ALA A 82 15.09 15.13 5.45
CA ALA A 82 13.75 14.54 5.48
C ALA A 82 13.78 13.00 5.55
N TRP A 83 14.83 12.37 5.03
CA TRP A 83 15.04 10.91 5.08
C TRP A 83 15.86 10.44 6.29
N THR A 84 16.09 11.30 7.28
CA THR A 84 16.73 10.88 8.54
C THR A 84 15.74 10.15 9.45
N GLN A 85 16.24 9.34 10.38
CA GLN A 85 15.40 8.62 11.37
C GLN A 85 14.78 9.55 12.45
N ASP A 86 14.80 10.86 12.25
CA ASP A 86 14.34 11.84 13.24
C ASP A 86 13.13 12.61 12.70
N ASP A 87 11.96 12.12 13.07
CA ASP A 87 10.66 12.67 12.70
C ASP A 87 10.47 14.14 13.14
N THR A 88 11.22 14.59 14.15
CA THR A 88 11.14 15.99 14.61
C THR A 88 11.61 16.98 13.55
N PHE A 89 12.52 16.56 12.67
CA PHE A 89 12.99 17.39 11.57
C PHE A 89 11.90 17.61 10.52
N VAL A 90 11.22 16.54 10.12
CA VAL A 90 10.17 16.59 9.09
C VAL A 90 9.04 17.52 9.54
N VAL A 91 8.62 17.40 10.81
CA VAL A 91 7.64 18.31 11.42
C VAL A 91 8.16 19.75 11.42
N ALA A 92 9.40 19.98 11.82
CA ALA A 92 9.98 21.33 11.85
C ALA A 92 10.07 22.00 10.46
N VAL A 93 10.34 21.24 9.39
CA VAL A 93 10.32 21.76 8.02
C VAL A 93 8.90 22.10 7.59
N ALA A 94 7.93 21.27 7.96
CA ALA A 94 6.51 21.52 7.67
C ALA A 94 6.01 22.80 8.35
N GLU A 95 6.22 22.92 9.67
CA GLU A 95 5.80 24.08 10.48
C GLU A 95 6.39 25.41 9.98
N GLN A 96 7.56 25.37 9.32
CA GLN A 96 8.25 26.54 8.78
C GLN A 96 7.89 26.86 7.31
N GLY A 97 6.89 26.19 6.73
CA GLY A 97 6.44 26.42 5.35
C GLY A 97 7.38 25.85 4.27
N GLY A 98 8.17 24.83 4.63
CA GLY A 98 9.08 24.15 3.71
C GLY A 98 8.35 23.46 2.55
N PHE A 99 7.17 22.88 2.81
CA PHE A 99 6.34 22.24 1.78
C PHE A 99 5.98 23.20 0.64
N GLU A 100 5.38 24.35 0.96
CA GLU A 100 4.99 25.35 -0.04
C GLU A 100 6.22 25.88 -0.79
N LEU A 101 7.36 26.01 -0.10
CA LEU A 101 8.61 26.46 -0.73
C LEU A 101 9.12 25.43 -1.74
N ILE A 102 9.12 24.14 -1.39
CA ILE A 102 9.56 23.06 -2.29
C ILE A 102 8.61 22.94 -3.48
N VAL A 103 7.30 22.98 -3.26
CA VAL A 103 6.29 22.96 -4.33
C VAL A 103 6.41 24.18 -5.26
N ARG A 104 6.66 25.37 -4.71
CA ARG A 104 6.92 26.58 -5.50
C ARG A 104 8.20 26.44 -6.34
N THR A 105 9.23 25.83 -5.77
CA THR A 105 10.51 25.56 -6.45
C THR A 105 10.31 24.58 -7.60
N MET A 106 9.64 23.47 -7.33
CA MET A 106 9.25 22.45 -8.31
C MET A 106 8.46 23.06 -9.47
N THR A 107 7.50 23.94 -9.17
CA THR A 107 6.69 24.66 -10.16
C THR A 107 7.54 25.62 -11.00
N ARG A 108 8.39 26.44 -10.37
CA ARG A 108 9.23 27.42 -11.07
C ARG A 108 10.23 26.75 -12.01
N PHE A 109 10.87 25.67 -11.55
CA PHE A 109 11.84 24.91 -12.32
C PHE A 109 11.22 23.68 -12.98
N GLY A 110 9.94 23.77 -13.36
CA GLY A 110 9.16 22.68 -13.94
C GLY A 110 9.71 22.06 -15.22
N SER A 111 10.69 22.69 -15.88
CA SER A 111 11.35 22.14 -17.08
C SER A 111 12.70 21.47 -16.79
N SER A 112 13.23 21.61 -15.58
CA SER A 112 14.47 20.94 -15.15
C SER A 112 14.12 19.61 -14.53
N VAL A 113 14.41 18.52 -15.24
CA VAL A 113 14.19 17.15 -14.72
C VAL A 113 14.93 16.95 -13.40
N ARG A 114 16.16 17.46 -13.27
CA ARG A 114 16.95 17.37 -12.03
C ARG A 114 16.27 18.06 -10.85
N MET A 115 15.59 19.18 -11.09
CA MET A 115 14.82 19.84 -10.03
C MET A 115 13.56 19.07 -9.68
N GLN A 116 12.90 18.43 -10.65
CA GLN A 116 11.76 17.58 -10.33
C GLN A 116 12.19 16.38 -9.50
N GLU A 117 13.29 15.70 -9.86
CA GLU A 117 13.86 14.59 -9.09
C GLU A 117 14.09 14.98 -7.63
N ILE A 118 14.89 16.04 -7.40
CA ILE A 118 15.25 16.47 -6.03
C ILE A 118 14.03 16.96 -5.25
N CYS A 119 13.10 17.66 -5.89
CA CYS A 119 11.86 18.11 -5.24
C CYS A 119 10.95 16.93 -4.88
N CYS A 120 10.79 15.95 -5.77
CA CYS A 120 10.02 14.74 -5.50
C CYS A 120 10.66 13.93 -4.37
N GLU A 121 11.97 13.67 -4.42
CA GLU A 121 12.70 12.97 -3.35
C GLU A 121 12.53 13.67 -2.00
N CYS A 122 12.63 15.00 -1.96
CA CYS A 122 12.42 15.76 -0.74
C CYS A 122 10.97 15.69 -0.25
N LEU A 123 9.98 15.81 -1.14
CA LEU A 123 8.57 15.74 -0.77
C LEU A 123 8.16 14.34 -0.29
N ALA A 124 8.70 13.28 -0.91
CA ALA A 124 8.44 11.90 -0.51
C ALA A 124 8.86 11.62 0.93
N GLY A 125 10.06 12.08 1.34
CA GLY A 125 10.50 11.98 2.73
C GLY A 125 9.61 12.78 3.68
N LEU A 126 9.19 13.99 3.26
CA LEU A 126 8.34 14.82 4.11
C LEU A 126 6.90 14.29 4.27
N THR A 127 6.36 13.57 3.29
CA THR A 127 4.98 13.03 3.37
C THR A 127 4.86 11.79 4.25
N LEU A 128 5.97 11.16 4.66
CA LEU A 128 5.93 9.96 5.51
C LEU A 128 5.43 10.23 6.94
N VAL A 129 5.69 11.42 7.49
CA VAL A 129 5.57 11.70 8.94
C VAL A 129 4.44 12.67 9.29
N VAL A 130 3.89 13.42 8.32
CA VAL A 130 3.01 14.55 8.61
C VAL A 130 1.53 14.19 8.45
N ASP A 131 0.87 13.88 9.57
CA ASP A 131 -0.52 13.38 9.60
C ASP A 131 -1.62 14.43 9.51
N SER A 132 -1.39 15.70 9.88
CA SER A 132 -2.49 16.67 10.05
C SER A 132 -2.29 18.06 9.42
N GLU A 133 -1.05 18.50 9.19
CA GLU A 133 -0.79 19.84 8.60
C GLU A 133 -0.77 19.83 7.07
N LEU A 134 -0.70 18.65 6.45
CA LEU A 134 -0.75 18.49 4.99
C LEU A 134 -2.13 18.67 4.38
N ALA A 135 -3.21 18.89 5.15
CA ALA A 135 -4.54 19.03 4.55
C ALA A 135 -4.64 20.25 3.60
N ALA A 136 -3.90 21.34 3.89
CA ALA A 136 -3.86 22.51 3.01
C ALA A 136 -2.76 22.41 1.93
N ALA A 137 -1.57 21.92 2.29
CA ALA A 137 -0.43 21.81 1.39
C ALA A 137 -0.52 20.59 0.45
N GLY A 138 -1.19 19.52 0.89
CA GLY A 138 -1.32 18.24 0.18
C GLY A 138 -2.03 18.37 -1.15
N HIS A 139 -3.02 19.25 -1.26
CA HIS A 139 -3.64 19.55 -2.56
C HIS A 139 -2.63 20.14 -3.56
N VAL A 140 -1.80 21.07 -3.11
CA VAL A 140 -0.80 21.72 -3.98
C VAL A 140 0.35 20.74 -4.28
N CYS A 141 0.70 19.88 -3.32
CA CYS A 141 1.67 18.80 -3.49
C CYS A 141 1.20 17.80 -4.56
N ILE A 142 -0.04 17.30 -4.47
CA ILE A 142 -0.63 16.38 -5.46
C ILE A 142 -0.63 17.01 -6.86
N GLU A 143 -1.06 18.26 -7.00
CA GLU A 143 -1.07 18.95 -8.29
C GLU A 143 0.35 19.18 -8.86
N ALA A 144 1.34 19.38 -8.01
CA ALA A 144 2.73 19.56 -8.45
C ALA A 144 3.35 18.23 -8.87
N VAL A 145 3.19 17.18 -8.05
CA VAL A 145 3.78 15.86 -8.32
C VAL A 145 3.14 15.19 -9.54
N THR A 146 1.82 15.23 -9.67
CA THR A 146 1.12 14.67 -10.85
C THR A 146 1.53 15.39 -12.14
N ARG A 147 1.71 16.71 -12.09
CA ARG A 147 2.24 17.48 -13.22
C ARG A 147 3.68 17.09 -13.58
N ALA A 148 4.53 16.80 -12.59
CA ALA A 148 5.89 16.33 -12.86
C ALA A 148 5.89 14.92 -13.44
N MET A 149 5.11 13.99 -12.88
CA MET A 149 4.95 12.64 -13.39
C MET A 149 4.45 12.66 -14.85
N SER A 150 3.43 13.46 -15.13
CA SER A 150 2.87 13.64 -16.48
C SER A 150 3.89 14.23 -17.48
N LYS A 151 4.73 15.18 -17.02
CA LYS A 151 5.72 15.84 -17.89
C LYS A 151 6.97 14.98 -18.13
N PHE A 152 7.33 14.13 -17.18
CA PHE A 152 8.52 13.28 -17.23
C PHE A 152 8.16 11.79 -17.08
N PRO A 153 7.33 11.23 -17.97
CA PRO A 153 6.86 9.84 -17.86
C PRO A 153 8.01 8.82 -17.97
N GLU A 154 9.10 9.19 -18.66
CA GLU A 154 10.28 8.34 -18.87
C GLU A 154 11.40 8.58 -17.84
N ASN A 155 11.17 9.40 -16.80
CA ASN A 155 12.15 9.58 -15.72
C ASN A 155 11.78 8.69 -14.53
N GLN A 156 12.58 7.66 -14.30
CA GLN A 156 12.35 6.66 -13.25
C GLN A 156 12.26 7.28 -11.85
N SER A 157 13.15 8.21 -11.51
CA SER A 157 13.16 8.83 -10.17
C SER A 157 11.92 9.68 -9.93
N VAL A 158 11.48 10.47 -10.91
CA VAL A 158 10.23 11.24 -10.79
C VAL A 158 9.01 10.33 -10.63
N GLN A 159 8.93 9.20 -11.35
CA GLN A 159 7.82 8.26 -11.20
C GLN A 159 7.86 7.53 -9.85
N LEU A 160 9.04 7.05 -9.43
CA LEU A 160 9.22 6.32 -8.17
C LEU A 160 8.81 7.18 -6.96
N GLU A 161 9.40 8.38 -6.86
CA GLU A 161 9.11 9.31 -5.77
C GLU A 161 7.69 9.86 -5.87
N GLY A 162 7.19 10.04 -7.10
CA GLY A 162 5.81 10.47 -7.34
C GLY A 162 4.79 9.46 -6.84
N GLY A 163 4.99 8.17 -7.16
CA GLY A 163 4.18 7.06 -6.65
C GLY A 163 4.19 6.99 -5.13
N LEU A 164 5.37 7.12 -4.50
CA LEU A 164 5.50 7.13 -3.04
C LEU A 164 4.76 8.30 -2.38
N ILE A 165 4.83 9.50 -2.98
CA ILE A 165 4.07 10.64 -2.49
C ILE A 165 2.56 10.35 -2.56
N LEU A 166 2.08 9.79 -3.67
CA LEU A 166 0.65 9.49 -3.83
C LEU A 166 0.20 8.37 -2.87
N GLU A 167 1.02 7.36 -2.63
CA GLU A 167 0.80 6.33 -1.60
C GLU A 167 0.63 6.96 -0.22
N ASN A 168 1.64 7.71 0.26
CA ASN A 168 1.64 8.34 1.58
C ASN A 168 0.44 9.26 1.81
N LEU A 169 -0.04 9.91 0.74
CA LEU A 169 -1.20 10.80 0.78
C LEU A 169 -2.53 10.05 0.69
N ALA A 170 -2.60 8.95 -0.07
CA ALA A 170 -3.78 8.09 -0.13
C ALA A 170 -4.07 7.48 1.25
N GLU A 171 -3.05 7.18 2.05
CA GLU A 171 -3.20 6.74 3.44
C GLU A 171 -3.89 7.79 4.32
N ARG A 172 -3.74 9.07 3.97
CA ARG A 172 -4.12 10.23 4.79
C ARG A 172 -5.38 10.96 4.30
N ASN A 173 -6.31 10.22 3.70
CA ASN A 173 -7.62 10.70 3.23
C ASN A 173 -7.55 11.69 2.04
N ALA A 174 -6.54 11.58 1.17
CA ALA A 174 -6.40 12.42 -0.01
C ALA A 174 -6.97 11.78 -1.31
N GLU A 175 -7.72 10.69 -1.21
CA GLU A 175 -8.13 9.86 -2.35
C GLU A 175 -8.90 10.67 -3.40
N GLU A 176 -9.86 11.50 -2.98
CA GLU A 176 -10.65 12.36 -3.88
C GLU A 176 -9.76 13.28 -4.73
N LYS A 177 -8.71 13.84 -4.13
CA LYS A 177 -7.81 14.77 -4.81
C LYS A 177 -6.87 14.05 -5.76
N ILE A 178 -6.36 12.89 -5.36
CA ILE A 178 -5.51 12.03 -6.21
C ILE A 178 -6.28 11.65 -7.47
N VAL A 179 -7.53 11.19 -7.32
CA VAL A 179 -8.42 10.87 -8.45
C VAL A 179 -8.67 12.11 -9.31
N GLY A 180 -8.96 13.26 -8.69
CA GLY A 180 -9.20 14.51 -9.41
C GLY A 180 -7.99 15.10 -10.15
N CYS A 181 -6.78 14.56 -9.95
CA CYS A 181 -5.54 15.00 -10.58
C CYS A 181 -4.92 13.93 -11.51
N GLU A 182 -5.74 13.01 -12.03
CA GLU A 182 -5.30 11.92 -12.92
C GLU A 182 -4.24 11.01 -12.26
N GLY A 183 -4.27 10.89 -10.93
CA GLY A 183 -3.28 10.12 -10.17
C GLY A 183 -3.34 8.63 -10.49
N ILE A 184 -4.53 8.07 -10.77
CA ILE A 184 -4.69 6.65 -11.14
C ILE A 184 -3.96 6.37 -12.45
N GLU A 185 -4.18 7.21 -13.46
CA GLU A 185 -3.62 7.11 -14.79
C GLU A 185 -2.09 7.18 -14.75
N LEU A 186 -1.56 8.08 -13.92
CA LEU A 186 -0.13 8.25 -13.72
C LEU A 186 0.52 7.06 -13.00
N LEU A 187 -0.11 6.50 -11.98
CA LEU A 187 0.36 5.27 -11.31
C LEU A 187 0.38 4.09 -12.31
N VAL A 188 -0.69 3.89 -13.08
CA VAL A 188 -0.74 2.83 -14.10
C VAL A 188 0.32 3.05 -15.18
N GLN A 189 0.55 4.30 -15.60
CA GLN A 189 1.61 4.66 -16.55
C GLN A 189 3.00 4.35 -15.97
N GLY A 190 3.28 4.76 -14.74
CA GLY A 190 4.53 4.47 -14.02
C GLY A 190 4.83 2.99 -13.99
N MET A 191 3.87 2.18 -13.52
CA MET A 191 3.99 0.72 -13.48
C MET A 191 4.23 0.11 -14.87
N THR A 192 3.62 0.67 -15.92
CA THR A 192 3.77 0.18 -17.30
C THR A 192 5.12 0.54 -17.91
N THR A 193 5.62 1.75 -17.64
CA THR A 193 6.90 2.26 -18.16
C THR A 193 8.10 1.62 -17.46
N PHE A 194 7.99 1.37 -16.14
CA PHE A 194 9.06 0.82 -15.31
C PHE A 194 8.72 -0.55 -14.71
N PRO A 195 8.45 -1.58 -15.53
CA PRO A 195 8.03 -2.89 -15.03
C PRO A 195 9.14 -3.67 -14.31
N ASN A 196 10.38 -3.16 -14.29
CA ASN A 196 11.54 -3.81 -13.65
C ASN A 196 11.92 -3.14 -12.31
N ASP A 197 11.32 -2.01 -11.97
CA ASP A 197 11.62 -1.30 -10.73
C ASP A 197 10.71 -1.83 -9.62
N GLU A 198 11.24 -2.70 -8.77
CA GLU A 198 10.48 -3.37 -7.71
C GLU A 198 9.85 -2.37 -6.72
N GLN A 199 10.58 -1.33 -6.32
CA GLN A 199 10.09 -0.35 -5.35
C GLN A 199 8.96 0.49 -5.95
N LEU A 200 9.09 0.90 -7.22
CA LEU A 200 8.02 1.61 -7.92
C LEU A 200 6.76 0.76 -8.01
N GLN A 201 6.90 -0.52 -8.35
CA GLN A 201 5.76 -1.43 -8.44
C GLN A 201 5.10 -1.64 -7.08
N GLU A 202 5.88 -1.68 -6.00
CA GLU A 202 5.36 -1.76 -4.64
C GLU A 202 4.55 -0.53 -4.26
N ASN A 203 5.13 0.67 -4.41
CA ASN A 203 4.48 1.93 -4.06
C ASN A 203 3.19 2.13 -4.86
N ASP A 204 3.25 1.88 -6.18
CA ASP A 204 2.09 2.07 -7.06
C ASP A 204 1.00 1.02 -6.79
N CYS A 205 1.36 -0.23 -6.47
CA CYS A 205 0.39 -1.25 -6.04
C CYS A 205 -0.33 -0.82 -4.75
N LYS A 206 0.42 -0.35 -3.74
CA LYS A 206 -0.14 0.13 -2.47
C LYS A 206 -1.07 1.31 -2.67
N ALA A 207 -0.64 2.32 -3.43
CA ALA A 207 -1.46 3.49 -3.76
C ALA A 207 -2.76 3.10 -4.45
N LEU A 208 -2.70 2.24 -5.48
CA LEU A 208 -3.89 1.79 -6.21
C LEU A 208 -4.84 0.96 -5.33
N ALA A 209 -4.32 0.02 -4.52
CA ALA A 209 -5.12 -0.76 -3.58
C ALA A 209 -5.83 0.14 -2.55
N ARG A 210 -5.13 1.15 -2.04
CA ARG A 210 -5.68 2.14 -1.10
C ARG A 210 -6.83 2.95 -1.71
N LEU A 211 -6.65 3.43 -2.93
CA LEU A 211 -7.68 4.16 -3.68
C LEU A 211 -8.91 3.27 -3.92
N MET A 212 -8.72 2.00 -4.29
CA MET A 212 -9.82 1.06 -4.49
C MET A 212 -10.62 0.81 -3.21
N PHE A 213 -9.96 0.77 -2.05
CA PHE A 213 -10.61 0.52 -0.77
C PHE A 213 -11.55 1.66 -0.35
N TRP A 214 -11.24 2.91 -0.72
CA TRP A 214 -11.97 4.11 -0.31
C TRP A 214 -13.48 4.04 -0.60
N ASN A 215 -13.87 3.77 -1.85
CA ASN A 215 -15.26 3.54 -2.24
C ASN A 215 -15.39 2.80 -3.58
N ASP A 216 -16.58 2.29 -3.86
CA ASP A 216 -16.89 1.54 -5.09
C ASP A 216 -16.68 2.37 -6.37
N GLU A 217 -16.93 3.68 -6.33
CA GLU A 217 -16.72 4.58 -7.47
C GLU A 217 -15.24 4.63 -7.87
N THR A 218 -14.35 4.69 -6.88
CA THR A 218 -12.90 4.71 -7.08
C THR A 218 -12.36 3.35 -7.43
N THR A 219 -12.89 2.27 -6.84
CA THR A 219 -12.61 0.92 -7.36
C THR A 219 -12.93 0.84 -8.86
N THR A 220 -14.05 1.44 -9.26
CA THR A 220 -14.48 1.48 -10.66
C THR A 220 -13.56 2.32 -11.54
N ALA A 221 -13.12 3.48 -11.07
CA ALA A 221 -12.14 4.31 -11.78
C ALA A 221 -10.81 3.57 -11.98
N VAL A 222 -10.25 3.01 -10.89
CA VAL A 222 -8.97 2.27 -10.92
C VAL A 222 -9.01 1.12 -11.93
N ALA A 223 -10.07 0.31 -11.91
CA ALA A 223 -10.19 -0.81 -12.82
C ALA A 223 -10.41 -0.40 -14.28
N ARG A 224 -11.11 0.72 -14.56
CA ARG A 224 -11.29 1.26 -15.92
C ARG A 224 -9.97 1.68 -16.56
N GLU A 225 -9.03 2.17 -15.77
CA GLU A 225 -7.68 2.53 -16.24
C GLU A 225 -6.77 1.30 -16.44
N GLY A 226 -7.29 0.08 -16.27
CA GLY A 226 -6.51 -1.14 -16.50
C GLY A 226 -5.56 -1.50 -15.36
N ALA A 227 -5.70 -0.86 -14.19
CA ALA A 227 -4.85 -1.09 -13.02
C ALA A 227 -4.77 -2.56 -12.61
N ILE A 228 -5.88 -3.31 -12.68
CA ILE A 228 -5.92 -4.74 -12.33
C ILE A 228 -4.91 -5.55 -13.15
N GLU A 229 -4.75 -5.24 -14.44
CA GLU A 229 -3.82 -5.97 -15.30
C GLU A 229 -2.35 -5.65 -14.97
N VAL A 230 -2.02 -4.40 -14.64
CA VAL A 230 -0.64 -4.03 -14.27
C VAL A 230 -0.29 -4.55 -12.87
N ILE A 231 -1.22 -4.53 -11.92
CA ILE A 231 -1.04 -5.14 -10.58
C ILE A 231 -0.79 -6.64 -10.71
N VAL A 232 -1.59 -7.36 -11.50
CA VAL A 232 -1.38 -8.81 -11.72
C VAL A 232 -0.01 -9.09 -12.35
N ARG A 233 0.45 -8.26 -13.29
CA ARG A 233 1.80 -8.40 -13.87
C ARG A 233 2.90 -8.13 -12.84
N ALA A 234 2.72 -7.16 -11.95
CA ALA A 234 3.64 -6.88 -10.84
C ALA A 234 3.72 -8.09 -9.90
N MET A 235 2.58 -8.63 -9.47
CA MET A 235 2.53 -9.81 -8.60
C MET A 235 3.20 -11.04 -9.25
N LEU A 236 2.95 -11.30 -10.53
CA LEU A 236 3.59 -12.40 -11.27
C LEU A 236 5.11 -12.26 -11.34
N LYS A 237 5.60 -11.02 -11.42
CA LYS A 237 7.02 -10.75 -11.60
C LYS A 237 7.78 -10.74 -10.28
N PHE A 238 7.20 -10.12 -9.25
CA PHE A 238 7.78 -9.95 -7.92
C PHE A 238 7.09 -10.90 -6.93
N GLY A 239 7.05 -12.19 -7.29
CA GLY A 239 6.43 -13.25 -6.49
C GLY A 239 7.06 -13.49 -5.11
N SER A 240 8.23 -12.89 -4.85
CA SER A 240 8.95 -12.95 -3.57
C SER A 240 8.87 -11.65 -2.76
N ASN A 241 8.27 -10.59 -3.29
CA ASN A 241 8.02 -9.36 -2.57
C ASN A 241 6.67 -9.46 -1.86
N GLU A 242 6.70 -9.53 -0.53
CA GLU A 242 5.52 -9.67 0.32
C GLU A 242 4.54 -8.51 0.14
N HIS A 243 5.03 -7.27 0.12
CA HIS A 243 4.20 -6.07 0.02
C HIS A 243 3.47 -5.97 -1.33
N ILE A 244 4.13 -6.35 -2.43
CA ILE A 244 3.47 -6.44 -3.75
C ILE A 244 2.39 -7.53 -3.75
N GLN A 245 2.67 -8.70 -3.15
CA GLN A 245 1.66 -9.76 -3.08
C GLN A 245 0.46 -9.36 -2.21
N GLU A 246 0.71 -8.71 -1.07
CA GLU A 246 -0.32 -8.21 -0.16
C GLU A 246 -1.22 -7.18 -0.86
N SER A 247 -0.63 -6.06 -1.34
CA SER A 247 -1.38 -5.01 -2.04
C SER A 247 -2.09 -5.53 -3.29
N GLY A 248 -1.47 -6.49 -3.97
CA GLY A 248 -2.07 -7.18 -5.09
C GLY A 248 -3.30 -7.99 -4.70
N CYS A 249 -3.22 -8.83 -3.66
CA CYS A 249 -4.35 -9.59 -3.15
C CYS A 249 -5.49 -8.66 -2.71
N ASP A 250 -5.18 -7.53 -2.07
CA ASP A 250 -6.13 -6.53 -1.60
C ASP A 250 -6.89 -5.88 -2.75
N ALA A 251 -6.16 -5.45 -3.78
CA ALA A 251 -6.75 -4.88 -4.99
C ALA A 251 -7.67 -5.88 -5.68
N LEU A 252 -7.23 -7.14 -5.82
CA LEU A 252 -8.04 -8.20 -6.42
C LEU A 252 -9.29 -8.53 -5.58
N ALA A 253 -9.15 -8.65 -4.27
CA ALA A 253 -10.29 -8.91 -3.39
C ALA A 253 -11.30 -7.77 -3.43
N THR A 254 -10.82 -6.52 -3.35
CA THR A 254 -11.66 -5.33 -3.44
C THR A 254 -12.41 -5.29 -4.77
N ALA A 255 -11.72 -5.48 -5.90
CA ALA A 255 -12.36 -5.48 -7.22
C ALA A 255 -13.41 -6.59 -7.37
N THR A 256 -13.15 -7.78 -6.83
CA THR A 256 -14.07 -8.92 -6.93
C THR A 256 -15.28 -8.82 -6.00
N MET A 257 -15.18 -8.05 -4.90
CA MET A 257 -16.30 -7.74 -4.01
C MET A 257 -17.19 -6.58 -4.52
N THR A 258 -16.65 -5.67 -5.31
CA THR A 258 -17.37 -4.46 -5.78
C THR A 258 -18.47 -4.80 -6.80
N SER A 259 -19.72 -4.57 -6.40
CA SER A 259 -20.93 -5.13 -7.04
C SER A 259 -21.10 -4.85 -8.54
N ASN A 260 -20.73 -3.66 -9.02
CA ASN A 260 -20.81 -3.26 -10.43
C ASN A 260 -19.63 -3.76 -11.28
N MET A 261 -18.60 -4.33 -10.67
CA MET A 261 -17.34 -4.74 -11.32
C MET A 261 -17.04 -6.23 -11.23
N GLN A 262 -17.71 -6.97 -10.34
CA GLN A 262 -17.31 -8.33 -9.96
C GLN A 262 -17.05 -9.24 -11.18
N THR A 263 -17.94 -9.21 -12.18
CA THR A 263 -17.79 -10.06 -13.38
C THR A 263 -16.59 -9.66 -14.24
N GLU A 264 -16.36 -8.37 -14.43
CA GLU A 264 -15.25 -7.85 -15.23
C GLU A 264 -13.91 -8.10 -14.52
N ALA A 265 -13.82 -7.74 -13.24
CA ALA A 265 -12.66 -7.97 -12.39
C ALA A 265 -12.29 -9.46 -12.35
N VAL A 266 -13.26 -10.33 -12.04
CA VAL A 266 -13.01 -11.78 -12.03
C VAL A 266 -12.59 -12.27 -13.42
N THR A 267 -13.17 -11.76 -14.51
CA THR A 267 -12.79 -12.16 -15.87
C THR A 267 -11.35 -11.73 -16.20
N ALA A 268 -10.94 -10.53 -15.80
CA ALA A 268 -9.58 -10.03 -15.98
C ALA A 268 -8.57 -10.89 -15.22
N VAL A 269 -8.82 -11.13 -13.93
CA VAL A 269 -8.00 -12.01 -13.08
C VAL A 269 -7.93 -13.43 -13.68
N ALA A 270 -9.07 -13.96 -14.12
CA ALA A 270 -9.18 -15.29 -14.71
C ALA A 270 -8.43 -15.45 -16.05
N ARG A 271 -8.29 -14.37 -16.84
CA ARG A 271 -7.52 -14.35 -18.09
C ARG A 271 -6.02 -14.43 -17.85
N LEU A 272 -5.56 -13.89 -16.73
CA LEU A 272 -4.15 -13.77 -16.37
C LEU A 272 -3.70 -14.88 -15.40
N GLU A 273 -4.31 -16.06 -15.50
CA GLU A 273 -4.04 -17.20 -14.62
C GLU A 273 -4.20 -16.89 -13.11
N GLY A 274 -5.08 -15.95 -12.75
CA GLY A 274 -5.17 -15.42 -11.38
C GLY A 274 -5.45 -16.45 -10.27
N VAL A 275 -6.04 -17.61 -10.58
CA VAL A 275 -6.12 -18.72 -9.61
C VAL A 275 -4.72 -19.18 -9.22
N GLN A 276 -3.83 -19.38 -10.19
CA GLN A 276 -2.44 -19.78 -9.94
C GLN A 276 -1.72 -18.70 -9.13
N LEU A 277 -1.83 -17.45 -9.57
CA LEU A 277 -1.21 -16.30 -8.90
C LEU A 277 -1.57 -16.24 -7.42
N VAL A 278 -2.87 -16.26 -7.10
CA VAL A 278 -3.33 -16.18 -5.70
C VAL A 278 -2.92 -17.41 -4.91
N THR A 279 -2.97 -18.62 -5.49
CA THR A 279 -2.50 -19.82 -4.79
C THR A 279 -0.99 -19.80 -4.54
N GLU A 280 -0.20 -19.23 -5.44
CA GLU A 280 1.25 -19.07 -5.25
C GLU A 280 1.58 -18.02 -4.19
N ALA A 281 0.85 -16.89 -4.17
CA ALA A 281 0.97 -15.87 -3.13
C ALA A 281 0.66 -16.46 -1.74
N MET A 282 -0.48 -17.15 -1.60
CA MET A 282 -0.85 -17.82 -0.34
C MET A 282 0.17 -18.86 0.09
N ALA A 283 0.77 -19.61 -0.84
CA ALA A 283 1.77 -20.63 -0.53
C ALA A 283 3.12 -20.02 -0.11
N ASN A 284 3.55 -18.94 -0.78
CA ASN A 284 4.83 -18.28 -0.50
C ASN A 284 4.79 -17.49 0.82
N PHE A 285 3.62 -16.97 1.19
CA PHE A 285 3.42 -16.11 2.37
C PHE A 285 2.41 -16.74 3.35
N GLU A 286 2.64 -18.01 3.72
CA GLU A 286 1.76 -18.78 4.62
C GLU A 286 1.60 -18.21 6.03
N ASN A 287 2.51 -17.30 6.44
CA ASN A 287 2.52 -16.62 7.73
C ASN A 287 2.08 -15.15 7.65
N ASN A 288 1.69 -14.66 6.47
CA ASN A 288 1.09 -13.34 6.32
C ASN A 288 -0.43 -13.46 6.40
N GLU A 289 -1.01 -12.97 7.50
CA GLU A 289 -2.46 -13.05 7.77
C GLU A 289 -3.29 -12.42 6.65
N HIS A 290 -2.86 -11.26 6.14
CA HIS A 290 -3.59 -10.46 5.17
C HIS A 290 -3.66 -11.14 3.80
N ILE A 291 -2.53 -11.67 3.32
CA ILE A 291 -2.48 -12.47 2.08
C ILE A 291 -3.36 -13.71 2.20
N GLN A 292 -3.41 -14.37 3.37
CA GLN A 292 -4.29 -15.51 3.57
C GLN A 292 -5.78 -15.12 3.55
N GLU A 293 -6.15 -14.04 4.25
CA GLU A 293 -7.52 -13.53 4.30
C GLU A 293 -8.03 -13.14 2.90
N GLU A 294 -7.29 -12.28 2.21
CA GLU A 294 -7.71 -11.77 0.91
C GLU A 294 -7.53 -12.82 -0.20
N GLY A 295 -6.55 -13.72 -0.07
CA GLY A 295 -6.43 -14.90 -0.92
C GLY A 295 -7.67 -15.81 -0.85
N CYS A 296 -8.17 -16.10 0.36
CA CYS A 296 -9.42 -16.84 0.54
C CYS A 296 -10.61 -16.13 -0.14
N THR A 297 -10.67 -14.81 -0.01
CA THR A 297 -11.72 -13.97 -0.62
C THR A 297 -11.71 -14.07 -2.14
N VAL A 298 -10.56 -13.86 -2.78
CA VAL A 298 -10.43 -13.90 -4.24
C VAL A 298 -10.78 -15.30 -4.77
N LEU A 299 -10.31 -16.36 -4.12
CA LEU A 299 -10.65 -17.74 -4.50
C LEU A 299 -12.16 -18.02 -4.36
N GLY A 300 -12.79 -17.60 -3.27
CA GLY A 300 -14.23 -17.73 -3.05
C GLY A 300 -15.06 -16.98 -4.11
N GLN A 301 -14.69 -15.74 -4.42
CA GLN A 301 -15.35 -14.92 -5.45
C GLN A 301 -15.22 -15.55 -6.83
N MET A 302 -14.02 -16.02 -7.19
CA MET A 302 -13.81 -16.71 -8.45
C MET A 302 -14.67 -17.99 -8.56
N ALA A 303 -14.77 -18.77 -7.48
CA ALA A 303 -15.61 -19.96 -7.44
C ALA A 303 -17.09 -19.61 -7.67
N SER A 304 -17.60 -18.60 -6.96
CA SER A 304 -19.00 -18.17 -7.01
C SER A 304 -19.41 -17.60 -8.38
N ILE A 305 -18.53 -16.79 -9.00
CA ILE A 305 -18.86 -16.03 -10.22
C ILE A 305 -18.62 -16.84 -11.50
N THR A 306 -17.51 -17.58 -11.59
CA THR A 306 -17.13 -18.25 -12.84
C THR A 306 -17.44 -19.74 -12.87
N GLY A 307 -17.85 -20.33 -11.74
CA GLY A 307 -17.94 -21.78 -11.61
C GLY A 307 -16.59 -22.50 -11.72
N ARG A 308 -15.46 -21.78 -11.60
CA ARG A 308 -14.10 -22.33 -11.64
C ARG A 308 -13.70 -23.08 -10.36
N GLY A 309 -14.64 -23.47 -9.51
CA GLY A 309 -14.36 -24.19 -8.26
C GLY A 309 -13.51 -25.45 -8.45
N ALA A 310 -13.71 -26.20 -9.55
CA ALA A 310 -12.89 -27.37 -9.86
C ALA A 310 -11.44 -27.01 -10.27
N ALA A 311 -11.21 -25.85 -10.88
CA ALA A 311 -9.86 -25.38 -11.22
C ALA A 311 -9.09 -24.95 -9.98
N ILE A 312 -9.76 -24.31 -9.01
CA ILE A 312 -9.21 -23.95 -7.71
C ILE A 312 -8.77 -25.21 -6.96
N GLY A 313 -9.62 -26.24 -6.89
CA GLY A 313 -9.27 -27.52 -6.26
C GLY A 313 -8.04 -28.19 -6.90
N ARG A 314 -7.95 -28.21 -8.24
CA ARG A 314 -6.78 -28.78 -8.95
C ARG A 314 -5.47 -28.05 -8.68
N ARG A 315 -5.52 -26.78 -8.25
CA ARG A 315 -4.35 -25.96 -7.93
C ARG A 315 -4.08 -25.90 -6.42
N LYS A 316 -4.47 -26.94 -5.67
CA LYS A 316 -4.32 -27.03 -4.21
C LYS A 316 -5.04 -25.92 -3.43
N GLY A 317 -6.00 -25.22 -4.02
CA GLY A 317 -6.71 -24.14 -3.33
C GLY A 317 -7.42 -24.60 -2.05
N ILE A 318 -7.94 -25.83 -2.02
CA ILE A 318 -8.54 -26.41 -0.79
C ILE A 318 -7.49 -26.59 0.31
N GLU A 319 -6.32 -27.13 -0.03
CA GLU A 319 -5.21 -27.33 0.92
C GLU A 319 -4.74 -25.99 1.50
N LEU A 320 -4.63 -24.96 0.66
CA LEU A 320 -4.22 -23.61 1.07
C LEU A 320 -5.26 -22.92 1.95
N ILE A 321 -6.55 -22.99 1.61
CA ILE A 321 -7.61 -22.41 2.45
C ILE A 321 -7.66 -23.10 3.81
N LEU A 322 -7.51 -24.42 3.87
CA LEU A 322 -7.45 -25.15 5.14
C LEU A 322 -6.16 -24.86 5.92
N GLY A 323 -5.03 -24.67 5.21
CA GLY A 323 -3.77 -24.20 5.80
C GLY A 323 -3.91 -22.84 6.46
N ALA A 324 -4.53 -21.87 5.77
CA ALA A 324 -4.87 -20.56 6.32
C ALA A 324 -5.71 -20.66 7.59
N MET A 325 -6.79 -21.47 7.57
CA MET A 325 -7.61 -21.72 8.76
C MET A 325 -6.81 -22.34 9.92
N SER A 326 -5.83 -23.18 9.62
CA SER A 326 -5.01 -23.83 10.64
C SER A 326 -3.95 -22.88 11.23
N ASN A 327 -3.31 -22.06 10.40
CA ASN A 327 -2.26 -21.13 10.82
C ASN A 327 -2.84 -19.93 11.58
N PHE A 328 -4.02 -19.46 11.17
CA PHE A 328 -4.71 -18.30 11.74
C PHE A 328 -6.02 -18.70 12.43
N GLY A 329 -5.91 -19.67 13.35
CA GLY A 329 -7.05 -20.20 14.11
C GLY A 329 -7.79 -19.16 14.97
N ASP A 330 -7.11 -18.08 15.36
CA ASP A 330 -7.63 -17.01 16.21
C ASP A 330 -7.99 -15.73 15.43
N SER A 331 -7.75 -15.69 14.12
CA SER A 331 -8.12 -14.56 13.26
C SER A 331 -9.57 -14.68 12.78
N GLU A 332 -10.44 -13.79 13.25
CA GLU A 332 -11.83 -13.76 12.79
C GLU A 332 -11.94 -13.54 11.28
N GLY A 333 -11.11 -12.64 10.73
CA GLY A 333 -11.06 -12.31 9.31
C GLY A 333 -10.73 -13.53 8.44
N VAL A 334 -9.61 -14.20 8.73
CA VAL A 334 -9.20 -15.39 7.98
C VAL A 334 -10.24 -16.50 8.10
N GLN A 335 -10.75 -16.79 9.30
CA GLN A 335 -11.74 -17.87 9.49
C GLN A 335 -13.04 -17.58 8.73
N TRP A 336 -13.52 -16.34 8.77
CA TRP A 336 -14.69 -15.91 8.03
C TRP A 336 -14.51 -16.08 6.53
N ARG A 337 -13.47 -15.46 5.93
CA ARG A 337 -13.25 -15.52 4.48
C ARG A 337 -12.99 -16.95 4.01
N ALA A 338 -12.25 -17.75 4.78
CA ALA A 338 -12.00 -19.16 4.48
C ALA A 338 -13.30 -19.99 4.50
N CYS A 339 -14.13 -19.85 5.53
CA CYS A 339 -15.42 -20.56 5.59
C CYS A 339 -16.33 -20.18 4.41
N CYS A 340 -16.37 -18.89 4.05
CA CYS A 340 -17.13 -18.41 2.90
C CYS A 340 -16.62 -19.01 1.58
N ALA A 341 -15.30 -19.05 1.40
CA ALA A 341 -14.69 -19.65 0.21
C ALA A 341 -14.97 -21.16 0.11
N LEU A 342 -14.87 -21.88 1.22
CA LEU A 342 -15.20 -23.31 1.28
C LEU A 342 -16.67 -23.57 1.01
N GLU A 343 -17.60 -22.69 1.42
CA GLU A 343 -19.03 -22.85 1.14
C GLU A 343 -19.34 -22.76 -0.36
N GLU A 344 -18.60 -21.95 -1.11
CA GLU A 344 -18.72 -21.89 -2.57
C GLU A 344 -18.03 -23.08 -3.25
N LEU A 345 -16.93 -23.56 -2.70
CA LEU A 345 -16.11 -24.63 -3.29
C LEU A 345 -16.66 -26.04 -3.03
N VAL A 346 -17.32 -26.28 -1.90
CA VAL A 346 -17.83 -27.60 -1.48
C VAL A 346 -18.91 -28.15 -2.40
N VAL A 347 -19.56 -27.29 -3.19
CA VAL A 347 -20.59 -27.68 -4.16
C VAL A 347 -20.04 -28.62 -5.25
N ASN A 348 -18.72 -28.65 -5.45
CA ASN A 348 -18.05 -29.60 -6.34
C ASN A 348 -17.62 -30.87 -5.58
N ASP A 349 -18.02 -32.05 -6.06
CA ASP A 349 -17.74 -33.34 -5.40
C ASP A 349 -16.24 -33.59 -5.13
N THR A 350 -15.35 -33.23 -6.07
CA THR A 350 -13.90 -33.42 -5.87
C THR A 350 -13.37 -32.53 -4.75
N ASN A 351 -13.85 -31.29 -4.68
CA ASN A 351 -13.52 -30.36 -3.61
C ASN A 351 -14.12 -30.84 -2.27
N ALA A 352 -15.37 -31.31 -2.26
CA ALA A 352 -16.00 -31.86 -1.06
C ALA A 352 -15.19 -33.03 -0.46
N VAL A 353 -14.73 -33.95 -1.32
CA VAL A 353 -13.84 -35.05 -0.90
C VAL A 353 -12.50 -34.50 -0.37
N ALA A 354 -11.91 -33.50 -1.03
CA ALA A 354 -10.68 -32.87 -0.57
C ALA A 354 -10.86 -32.22 0.82
N ILE A 355 -11.94 -31.46 1.03
CA ILE A 355 -12.26 -30.82 2.33
C ILE A 355 -12.40 -31.88 3.43
N GLY A 356 -13.19 -32.93 3.17
CA GLY A 356 -13.40 -34.00 4.15
C GLY A 356 -12.13 -34.77 4.50
N SER A 357 -11.27 -35.05 3.52
CA SER A 357 -10.06 -35.84 3.72
C SER A 357 -8.86 -35.05 4.28
N GLN A 358 -8.87 -33.72 4.18
CA GLN A 358 -7.76 -32.85 4.59
C GLN A 358 -8.00 -32.15 5.95
N ARG A 359 -8.65 -32.86 6.89
CA ARG A 359 -9.02 -32.32 8.23
C ARG A 359 -9.98 -31.11 8.19
N GLY A 360 -10.64 -30.83 7.06
CA GLY A 360 -11.51 -29.68 6.93
C GLY A 360 -12.69 -29.68 7.90
N ILE A 361 -13.26 -30.84 8.20
CA ILE A 361 -14.33 -30.96 9.21
C ILE A 361 -13.86 -30.49 10.59
N ALA A 362 -12.67 -30.93 11.02
CA ALA A 362 -12.13 -30.53 12.32
C ALA A 362 -11.88 -29.01 12.39
N LEU A 363 -11.38 -28.41 11.31
CA LEU A 363 -11.14 -26.96 11.23
C LEU A 363 -12.45 -26.17 11.22
N LEU A 364 -13.47 -26.63 10.49
CA LEU A 364 -14.80 -26.00 10.49
C LEU A 364 -15.49 -26.09 11.86
N VAL A 365 -15.35 -27.22 12.56
CA VAL A 365 -15.83 -27.35 13.94
C VAL A 365 -15.06 -26.42 14.87
N ALA A 366 -13.74 -26.34 14.74
CA ALA A 366 -12.91 -25.41 15.52
C ALA A 366 -13.31 -23.94 15.29
N ALA A 367 -13.61 -23.55 14.05
CA ALA A 367 -14.11 -22.20 13.74
C ALA A 367 -15.45 -21.91 14.44
N ILE A 368 -16.38 -22.87 14.44
CA ILE A 368 -17.67 -22.75 15.14
C ILE A 368 -17.48 -22.61 16.65
N THR A 369 -16.54 -23.34 17.23
CA THR A 369 -16.29 -23.33 18.68
C THR A 369 -15.46 -22.13 19.14
N ASN A 370 -14.50 -21.66 18.35
CA ASN A 370 -13.62 -20.56 18.74
C ASN A 370 -14.31 -19.20 18.56
N PHE A 371 -15.22 -19.08 17.59
CA PHE A 371 -15.95 -17.84 17.29
C PHE A 371 -17.44 -17.98 17.64
N GLU A 372 -17.75 -18.34 18.88
CA GLU A 372 -19.11 -18.63 19.33
C GLU A 372 -20.10 -17.47 19.11
N THR A 373 -19.60 -16.22 19.19
CA THR A 373 -20.36 -14.98 19.04
C THR A 373 -20.47 -14.51 17.59
N SER A 374 -19.67 -15.05 16.66
CA SER A 374 -19.70 -14.67 15.25
C SER A 374 -20.76 -15.50 14.51
N GLU A 375 -21.98 -14.95 14.41
CA GLU A 375 -23.09 -15.62 13.70
C GLU A 375 -22.70 -15.93 12.25
N ASP A 376 -22.02 -14.98 11.63
CA ASP A 376 -21.46 -15.05 10.29
C ASP A 376 -20.61 -16.33 10.11
N ILE A 377 -19.46 -16.46 10.81
CA ILE A 377 -18.57 -17.64 10.72
C ILE A 377 -19.34 -18.94 10.90
N ARG A 378 -20.24 -18.99 11.89
CA ARG A 378 -21.02 -20.19 12.20
C ARG A 378 -21.99 -20.55 11.09
N ILE A 379 -22.62 -19.58 10.43
CA ILE A 379 -23.51 -19.82 9.30
C ILE A 379 -22.71 -20.42 8.14
N ALA A 380 -21.58 -19.80 7.77
CA ALA A 380 -20.76 -20.25 6.65
C ALA A 380 -20.20 -21.67 6.92
N ALA A 381 -19.61 -21.90 8.10
CA ALA A 381 -19.04 -23.20 8.47
C ALA A 381 -20.11 -24.31 8.51
N CYS A 382 -21.27 -24.06 9.12
CA CYS A 382 -22.41 -24.99 9.09
C CYS A 382 -22.89 -25.24 7.65
N GLY A 383 -22.80 -24.22 6.79
CA GLY A 383 -23.09 -24.33 5.36
C GLY A 383 -22.24 -25.39 4.68
N VAL A 384 -20.93 -25.34 4.88
CA VAL A 384 -19.97 -26.33 4.36
C VAL A 384 -20.29 -27.73 4.90
N LEU A 385 -20.43 -27.88 6.22
CA LEU A 385 -20.68 -29.17 6.88
C LEU A 385 -21.98 -29.81 6.39
N ARG A 386 -23.01 -29.01 6.16
CA ARG A 386 -24.30 -29.47 5.61
C ARG A 386 -24.15 -30.02 4.20
N GLU A 387 -23.39 -29.37 3.33
CA GLU A 387 -23.13 -29.88 1.98
C GLU A 387 -22.32 -31.18 2.02
N LEU A 388 -21.30 -31.27 2.87
CA LEU A 388 -20.53 -32.51 3.09
C LEU A 388 -21.43 -33.67 3.58
N ALA A 389 -22.35 -33.39 4.51
CA ALA A 389 -23.30 -34.38 5.01
C ALA A 389 -24.31 -34.85 3.95
N ARG A 390 -24.68 -33.97 2.99
CA ARG A 390 -25.57 -34.31 1.87
C ARG A 390 -24.92 -35.23 0.83
N GLY A 391 -23.61 -35.12 0.61
CA GLY A 391 -22.86 -35.97 -0.32
C GLY A 391 -22.69 -37.45 0.09
N ARG A 392 -22.95 -37.78 1.37
CA ARG A 392 -23.07 -39.11 2.04
C ARG A 392 -22.06 -40.22 1.73
N SER A 393 -21.27 -40.59 2.76
CA SER A 393 -21.34 -41.86 3.54
C SER A 393 -20.06 -42.13 4.35
N THR A 394 -18.92 -41.57 3.94
CA THR A 394 -17.62 -41.81 4.58
C THR A 394 -17.26 -40.83 5.70
N ILE A 395 -17.99 -39.71 5.83
CA ILE A 395 -17.66 -38.61 6.76
C ILE A 395 -18.69 -38.43 7.89
N ALA A 396 -19.72 -39.29 7.93
CA ALA A 396 -20.77 -39.21 8.95
C ALA A 396 -20.25 -39.51 10.38
N GLY A 397 -19.18 -40.30 10.52
CA GLY A 397 -18.57 -40.60 11.82
C GLY A 397 -17.82 -39.42 12.44
N ASP A 398 -17.34 -38.47 11.62
CA ASP A 398 -16.60 -37.29 12.09
C ASP A 398 -17.53 -36.12 12.49
N LEU A 399 -18.85 -36.27 12.26
CA LEU A 399 -19.87 -35.25 12.57
C LEU A 399 -20.64 -35.53 13.88
N ASP A 400 -20.32 -36.60 14.59
CA ASP A 400 -20.95 -36.94 15.87
C ASP A 400 -20.68 -35.83 16.92
N GLY A 401 -21.72 -35.06 17.26
CA GLY A 401 -21.66 -33.97 18.24
C GLY A 401 -21.90 -32.56 17.68
N VAL A 402 -22.02 -32.38 16.35
CA VAL A 402 -22.31 -31.08 15.73
C VAL A 402 -23.82 -30.96 15.44
N ASP A 403 -24.51 -30.05 16.13
CA ASP A 403 -25.94 -29.78 15.89
C ASP A 403 -26.12 -28.95 14.60
N VAL A 404 -26.29 -29.66 13.47
CA VAL A 404 -26.50 -29.05 12.15
C VAL A 404 -27.97 -28.67 11.97
N ALA A 405 -28.45 -27.70 12.74
CA ALA A 405 -29.81 -27.18 12.64
C ALA A 405 -30.08 -26.58 11.22
N PRO A 406 -31.35 -26.58 10.75
CA PRO A 406 -31.69 -26.12 9.40
C PRO A 406 -31.67 -24.57 9.35
N VAL A 407 -30.48 -23.99 9.15
CA VAL A 407 -30.35 -22.55 8.91
C VAL A 407 -30.80 -22.23 7.48
N TYR A 408 -31.58 -21.15 7.39
CA TYR A 408 -32.45 -20.72 6.29
C TYR A 408 -31.75 -20.44 4.93
N LYS A 409 -32.57 -20.36 3.87
CA LYS A 409 -32.29 -20.02 2.46
C LYS A 409 -30.92 -19.36 2.21
N ARG A 410 -30.11 -19.98 1.32
CA ARG A 410 -28.95 -19.43 0.62
C ARG A 410 -29.08 -17.91 0.43
N ARG A 411 -28.46 -17.13 1.32
CA ARG A 411 -28.22 -15.71 1.09
C ARG A 411 -26.83 -15.65 0.47
N ARG A 412 -26.74 -15.27 -0.81
CA ARG A 412 -25.48 -14.92 -1.50
C ARG A 412 -24.86 -13.64 -0.91
N VAL A 413 -24.72 -13.58 0.41
CA VAL A 413 -24.35 -12.36 1.16
C VAL A 413 -22.94 -12.47 1.74
N CYS A 414 -22.41 -13.68 1.90
CA CYS A 414 -21.15 -13.94 2.61
C CYS A 414 -19.93 -13.18 2.06
N LEU A 415 -19.93 -12.80 0.77
CA LEU A 415 -18.82 -12.07 0.13
C LEU A 415 -19.23 -10.70 -0.45
N GLN A 416 -20.30 -10.08 0.06
CA GLN A 416 -20.73 -8.75 -0.40
C GLN A 416 -20.03 -7.61 0.37
N SER A 417 -19.90 -6.44 -0.27
CA SER A 417 -19.11 -5.26 0.11
C SER A 417 -19.35 -4.63 1.50
N GLY A 418 -20.27 -5.17 2.32
CA GLY A 418 -20.69 -4.56 3.60
C GLY A 418 -19.70 -4.67 4.76
N GLN A 419 -18.60 -5.42 4.61
CA GLN A 419 -17.60 -5.65 5.66
C GLN A 419 -16.17 -5.45 5.11
N ARG A 420 -15.89 -4.28 4.51
CA ARG A 420 -14.50 -3.85 4.29
C ARG A 420 -13.89 -3.51 5.66
N ASN A 421 -13.33 -4.49 6.37
CA ASN A 421 -12.69 -4.28 7.66
C ASN A 421 -11.41 -3.43 7.50
N SER A 422 -11.11 -2.64 8.52
CA SER A 422 -10.12 -1.57 8.53
C SER A 422 -8.70 -2.09 8.76
N TYR A 423 -7.89 -2.21 7.71
CA TYR A 423 -6.44 -2.41 7.85
C TYR A 423 -5.63 -1.13 7.59
N PHE A 424 -6.09 -0.24 6.72
CA PHE A 424 -5.43 1.06 6.49
C PHE A 424 -5.61 2.10 7.62
N ARG A 425 -5.82 1.65 8.86
CA ARG A 425 -5.97 2.48 10.06
C ARG A 425 -4.86 2.27 11.10
N THR A 426 -3.84 1.48 10.81
CA THR A 426 -2.68 1.31 11.69
C THR A 426 -1.44 1.90 11.09
#